data_AF-A0A6J8EYE6-F1
#
_entry.id   AF-A0A6J8EYE6-F1
#
_cell.length_a   1.000
_cell.length_b   1.000
_cell.length_c   1.000
_cell.angle_alpha   90.00
_cell.angle_beta   90.00
_cell.angle_gamma   90.00
#
_symmetry.space_group_name_H-M   'P 1'
#
loop_
_entity.id
_entity.type
_entity.pdbx_description
1 polymer ?
#
loop_
_entity_poly.entity_id
_entity_poly.type
_entity_poly.pdbx_seq_one_letter_code
_entity_poly.pdbx_strand_id
1 'polypeptide(L)'
;MATFFGEVLPVISRAVEEDDDNDSESEFFESRVTALWTRAAKQSMSESEGKLPCEILIIAVGPAATGFIQTYVIHKNYEIIAGLFSGLHEDDINTLSQKTPTDKSCFLYRKKDCPKILVCQCNITVTPEQAFSFTEQLFPSINLEDAYVSLLCSAHTSEYKADIPISDMEVPFLRSLRSTKYLGTPLAPYVDQPNIVTGLPAQCLSYCQVNKVIAVLYVCYTDSIQVDSPTMRCFLPLIQSTPIKDIVEKNPKADEMLRTIVDLHTKHNTLYL
;
A
#
# COMPACT_ATOMS: atom_id res chain seq x y z
N MET A 1 42.62 33.19 -49.52
CA MET A 1 41.46 34.10 -49.57
C MET A 1 40.30 33.37 -48.94
N ALA A 2 39.71 33.97 -47.91
CA ALA A 2 38.60 33.41 -47.15
C ALA A 2 37.26 33.90 -47.73
N THR A 3 36.34 32.96 -47.88
CA THR A 3 34.88 33.10 -47.94
C THR A 3 34.40 31.91 -47.09
N PHE A 4 33.93 31.97 -45.84
CA PHE A 4 33.25 32.96 -45.02
C PHE A 4 32.15 33.71 -45.76
N PHE A 5 31.01 33.04 -45.96
CA PHE A 5 29.66 33.57 -45.72
C PHE A 5 28.62 32.53 -46.22
N GLY A 6 27.84 31.95 -45.29
CA GLY A 6 26.43 31.67 -45.56
C GLY A 6 26.00 30.33 -46.16
N GLU A 7 26.75 29.23 -45.97
CA GLU A 7 26.14 27.90 -46.15
C GLU A 7 25.22 27.63 -44.96
N VAL A 8 23.91 27.80 -45.15
CA VAL A 8 22.90 27.39 -44.18
C VAL A 8 22.87 25.86 -44.19
N LEU A 9 23.59 25.26 -43.24
CA LEU A 9 23.37 23.85 -42.90
C LEU A 9 21.93 23.73 -42.36
N PRO A 10 21.12 22.79 -42.85
CA PRO A 10 19.80 22.56 -42.27
C PRO A 10 19.99 22.23 -40.79
N VAL A 11 19.50 23.13 -39.94
CA VAL A 11 19.45 22.87 -38.51
C VAL A 11 18.48 21.73 -38.34
N ILE A 12 18.97 20.60 -37.84
CA ILE A 12 18.12 19.50 -37.35
C ILE A 12 17.39 20.06 -36.12
N SER A 13 16.28 20.72 -36.38
CA SER A 13 15.38 21.22 -35.36
C SER A 13 14.62 20.02 -34.82
N ARG A 14 14.55 19.90 -33.48
CA ARG A 14 13.67 18.94 -32.78
C ARG A 14 12.16 19.16 -33.04
N ALA A 15 11.81 20.06 -33.96
CA ALA A 15 10.44 20.49 -34.21
C ALA A 15 9.87 20.00 -35.56
N VAL A 16 10.50 19.04 -36.21
CA VAL A 16 9.95 18.38 -37.41
C VAL A 16 10.17 16.87 -37.24
N GLU A 17 9.17 16.19 -36.70
CA GLU A 17 9.02 14.75 -36.84
C GLU A 17 8.71 14.50 -38.32
N GLU A 18 9.70 13.99 -39.06
CA GLU A 18 9.41 13.34 -40.34
C GLU A 18 8.72 12.02 -40.01
N ASP A 19 7.52 11.84 -40.56
CA ASP A 19 6.68 10.65 -40.47
C ASP A 19 7.46 9.41 -40.94
N ASP A 20 8.22 8.79 -40.03
CA ASP A 20 8.50 7.37 -40.08
C ASP A 20 7.38 6.70 -39.29
N ASP A 21 6.33 6.32 -40.02
CA ASP A 21 5.26 5.38 -39.63
C ASP A 21 5.86 4.00 -39.30
N ASN A 22 6.72 3.96 -38.28
CA ASN A 22 6.98 2.77 -37.50
C ASN A 22 6.07 2.88 -36.29
N ASP A 23 4.81 2.49 -36.50
CA ASP A 23 3.85 2.01 -35.51
C ASP A 23 4.47 0.83 -34.73
N SER A 24 5.54 1.12 -34.00
CA SER A 24 5.84 0.44 -32.76
C SER A 24 4.88 1.05 -31.77
N GLU A 25 3.64 0.54 -31.77
CA GLU A 25 2.75 0.59 -30.62
C GLU A 25 3.62 0.27 -29.41
N SER A 26 4.08 1.30 -28.74
CA SER A 26 5.04 1.19 -27.65
C SER A 26 4.24 0.55 -26.54
N GLU A 27 4.46 -0.73 -26.32
CA GLU A 27 3.79 -1.64 -25.40
C GLU A 27 3.20 -0.93 -24.16
N PHE A 28 1.98 -0.38 -24.28
CA PHE A 28 1.24 0.23 -23.17
C PHE A 28 0.66 -0.84 -22.22
N PHE A 29 1.20 -2.06 -22.26
CA PHE A 29 0.65 -3.26 -21.62
C PHE A 29 1.13 -3.50 -20.17
N GLU A 30 2.07 -2.73 -19.63
CA GLU A 30 2.66 -3.04 -18.30
C GLU A 30 2.01 -2.35 -17.09
N SER A 31 1.00 -1.48 -17.26
CA SER A 31 0.49 -0.65 -16.14
C SER A 31 -0.81 -1.14 -15.47
N ARG A 32 -1.38 -2.28 -15.86
CA ARG A 32 -2.63 -2.77 -15.26
C ARG A 32 -2.39 -3.78 -14.16
N VAL A 33 -2.90 -3.47 -12.97
CA VAL A 33 -2.97 -4.43 -11.86
C VAL A 33 -4.05 -5.46 -12.19
N THR A 34 -3.78 -6.73 -11.93
CA THR A 34 -4.74 -7.83 -12.08
C THR A 34 -4.98 -8.51 -10.74
N ALA A 35 -6.25 -8.65 -10.35
CA ALA A 35 -6.65 -9.39 -9.16
C ALA A 35 -7.00 -10.86 -9.51
N LEU A 36 -6.26 -11.80 -8.91
CA LEU A 36 -6.52 -13.24 -9.01
C LEU A 36 -7.21 -13.73 -7.74
N TRP A 37 -8.48 -14.10 -7.87
CA TRP A 37 -9.32 -14.59 -6.78
C TRP A 37 -9.32 -16.12 -6.69
N THR A 38 -9.32 -16.66 -5.47
CA THR A 38 -9.47 -18.11 -5.24
C THR A 38 -10.87 -18.58 -5.63
N ARG A 39 -11.02 -19.89 -5.90
CA ARG A 39 -12.34 -20.48 -6.22
C ARG A 39 -13.36 -20.25 -5.11
N ALA A 40 -12.94 -20.40 -3.85
CA ALA A 40 -13.80 -20.16 -2.69
C ALA A 40 -14.26 -18.70 -2.61
N ALA A 41 -13.37 -17.74 -2.89
CA ALA A 41 -13.74 -16.32 -2.91
C ALA A 41 -14.73 -16.00 -4.03
N LYS A 42 -14.52 -16.57 -5.23
CA LYS A 42 -15.46 -16.41 -6.36
C LYS A 42 -16.84 -16.97 -6.06
N GLN A 43 -16.93 -18.10 -5.36
CA GLN A 43 -18.20 -18.67 -4.89
C GLN A 43 -18.89 -17.73 -3.89
N SER A 44 -18.18 -17.25 -2.87
CA SER A 44 -18.75 -16.29 -1.91
C SER A 44 -19.24 -14.99 -2.57
N MET A 45 -18.54 -14.49 -3.60
CA MET A 45 -19.01 -13.35 -4.39
C MET A 45 -20.29 -13.67 -5.16
N SER A 46 -20.38 -14.85 -5.78
CA SER A 46 -21.59 -15.25 -6.53
C SER A 46 -22.83 -15.38 -5.63
N GLU A 47 -22.65 -15.74 -4.37
CA GLU A 47 -23.71 -15.82 -3.36
C GLU A 47 -24.14 -14.43 -2.83
N SER A 48 -23.27 -13.42 -2.94
CA SER A 48 -23.45 -12.07 -2.36
C SER A 48 -23.50 -10.98 -3.44
N GLU A 49 -24.37 -11.15 -4.44
CA GLU A 49 -24.61 -10.17 -5.52
C GLU A 49 -23.34 -9.73 -6.30
N GLY A 50 -22.32 -10.58 -6.33
CA GLY A 50 -21.05 -10.32 -6.99
C GLY A 50 -19.99 -9.59 -6.14
N LYS A 51 -20.26 -9.32 -4.86
CA LYS A 51 -19.32 -8.63 -3.95
C LYS A 51 -19.05 -9.44 -2.69
N LEU A 52 -17.84 -9.35 -2.15
CA LEU A 52 -17.52 -9.95 -0.85
C LEU A 52 -18.13 -9.12 0.29
N PRO A 53 -18.84 -9.75 1.25
CA PRO A 53 -19.33 -9.02 2.42
C PRO A 53 -18.13 -8.52 3.25
N CYS A 54 -18.16 -7.25 3.65
CA CYS A 54 -17.11 -6.67 4.47
C CYS A 54 -17.68 -5.68 5.48
N GLU A 55 -17.25 -5.82 6.74
CA GLU A 55 -17.51 -4.85 7.81
C GLU A 55 -16.22 -4.09 8.14
N ILE A 56 -15.07 -4.76 8.04
CA ILE A 56 -13.77 -4.16 8.37
C ILE A 56 -12.77 -4.58 7.29
N LEU A 57 -12.17 -3.58 6.64
CA LEU A 57 -11.10 -3.74 5.67
C LEU A 57 -9.85 -3.03 6.18
N ILE A 58 -8.77 -3.76 6.39
CA ILE A 58 -7.48 -3.16 6.74
C ILE A 58 -6.54 -3.28 5.53
N ILE A 59 -5.97 -2.18 5.06
CA ILE A 59 -4.98 -2.18 3.97
C ILE A 59 -3.65 -1.69 4.53
N ALA A 60 -2.68 -2.59 4.66
CA ALA A 60 -1.30 -2.25 4.98
C ALA A 60 -0.48 -2.11 3.71
N VAL A 61 0.11 -0.93 3.52
CA VAL A 61 0.99 -0.63 2.40
C VAL A 61 2.40 -0.40 2.90
N GLY A 62 3.33 -1.17 2.35
CA GLY A 62 4.75 -1.10 2.64
C GLY A 62 5.18 -1.95 3.85
N PRO A 63 6.49 -2.19 4.00
CA PRO A 63 7.03 -3.22 4.89
C PRO A 63 6.72 -3.02 6.38
N ALA A 64 6.72 -1.78 6.87
CA ALA A 64 6.45 -1.49 8.28
C ALA A 64 4.97 -1.79 8.64
N ALA A 65 4.04 -1.38 7.77
CA ALA A 65 2.61 -1.63 7.97
C ALA A 65 2.28 -3.12 7.82
N THR A 66 2.86 -3.80 6.82
CA THR A 66 2.64 -5.24 6.60
C THR A 66 3.23 -6.07 7.74
N GLY A 67 4.44 -5.74 8.20
CA GLY A 67 5.09 -6.40 9.34
C GLY A 67 4.29 -6.24 10.65
N PHE A 68 3.73 -5.06 10.88
CA PHE A 68 2.80 -4.83 12.00
C PHE A 68 1.56 -5.72 11.89
N ILE A 69 0.87 -5.72 10.75
CA ILE A 69 -0.33 -6.54 10.55
C ILE A 69 -0.02 -8.03 10.69
N GLN A 70 1.09 -8.50 10.15
CA GLN A 70 1.47 -9.91 10.21
C GLN A 70 1.73 -10.37 11.64
N THR A 71 2.33 -9.49 12.45
CA THR A 71 2.63 -9.75 13.85
C THR A 71 1.39 -9.72 14.73
N TYR A 72 0.54 -8.70 14.57
CA TYR A 72 -0.52 -8.42 15.54
C TYR A 72 -1.92 -8.82 15.07
N VAL A 73 -2.19 -8.85 13.75
CA VAL A 73 -3.55 -9.07 13.22
C VAL A 73 -3.70 -10.46 12.61
N ILE A 74 -2.83 -10.86 11.68
CA ILE A 74 -3.01 -12.06 10.84
C ILE A 74 -2.53 -13.38 11.49
N HIS A 75 -1.88 -13.31 12.66
CA HIS A 75 -1.10 -14.42 13.23
C HIS A 75 -1.87 -15.74 13.49
N LYS A 76 -3.22 -15.75 13.50
CA LYS A 76 -4.04 -16.96 13.58
C LYS A 76 -5.30 -16.86 12.73
N ASN A 77 -5.59 -17.96 12.03
CA ASN A 77 -6.88 -18.25 11.39
C ASN A 77 -7.31 -17.31 10.24
N TYR A 78 -6.36 -16.91 9.40
CA TYR A 78 -6.63 -16.22 8.14
C TYR A 78 -6.35 -17.14 6.95
N GLU A 79 -7.04 -16.90 5.85
CA GLU A 79 -6.78 -17.53 4.54
C GLU A 79 -6.58 -16.48 3.46
N ILE A 80 -5.77 -16.79 2.46
CA ILE A 80 -5.59 -15.94 1.28
C ILE A 80 -6.77 -16.18 0.34
N ILE A 81 -7.49 -15.11 -0.01
CA ILE A 81 -8.64 -15.15 -0.91
C ILE A 81 -8.38 -14.49 -2.26
N ALA A 82 -7.40 -13.60 -2.34
CA ALA A 82 -6.95 -13.02 -3.60
C ALA A 82 -5.49 -12.59 -3.56
N GLY A 83 -4.87 -12.50 -4.72
CA GLY A 83 -3.60 -11.79 -4.92
C GLY A 83 -3.75 -10.69 -5.97
N LEU A 84 -3.15 -9.53 -5.74
CA LEU A 84 -3.04 -8.45 -6.72
C LEU A 84 -1.62 -8.44 -7.28
N PHE A 85 -1.53 -8.47 -8.61
CA PHE A 85 -0.26 -8.56 -9.32
C PHE A 85 -0.17 -7.39 -10.30
N SER A 86 1.03 -6.82 -10.40
CA SER A 86 1.33 -5.70 -11.28
C SER A 86 2.62 -6.00 -12.02
N GLY A 87 2.62 -5.90 -13.36
CA GLY A 87 3.81 -6.06 -14.20
C GLY A 87 4.66 -7.29 -13.84
N LEU A 88 4.13 -8.50 -14.00
CA LEU A 88 4.89 -9.73 -13.79
C LEU A 88 6.08 -9.74 -14.76
N HIS A 89 7.30 -9.49 -14.27
CA HIS A 89 8.51 -9.71 -15.07
C HIS A 89 8.89 -11.20 -15.01
N GLU A 90 9.56 -11.72 -16.04
CA GLU A 90 9.98 -13.14 -16.08
C GLU A 90 10.92 -13.52 -14.93
N ASP A 91 11.64 -12.54 -14.36
CA ASP A 91 12.50 -12.70 -13.19
C ASP A 91 11.73 -12.70 -11.85
N ASP A 92 10.46 -12.32 -11.84
CA ASP A 92 9.64 -12.35 -10.63
C ASP A 92 9.23 -13.78 -10.33
N ILE A 93 9.85 -14.35 -9.29
CA ILE A 93 9.53 -15.67 -8.77
C ILE A 93 8.07 -15.64 -8.28
N ASN A 94 7.15 -16.04 -9.16
CA ASN A 94 5.71 -16.19 -8.92
C ASN A 94 5.46 -16.83 -7.54
N THR A 95 5.03 -16.05 -6.56
CA THR A 95 4.87 -16.44 -5.16
C THR A 95 3.40 -16.52 -4.77
N LEU A 96 2.56 -17.24 -5.54
CA LEU A 96 1.26 -17.71 -5.01
C LEU A 96 1.42 -18.60 -3.75
N SER A 97 2.66 -18.99 -3.44
CA SER A 97 3.08 -19.42 -2.11
C SER A 97 3.84 -18.27 -1.45
N GLN A 98 3.20 -17.52 -0.53
CA GLN A 98 3.95 -16.66 0.38
C GLN A 98 4.91 -17.55 1.16
N LYS A 99 6.21 -17.47 0.86
CA LYS A 99 7.24 -18.27 1.55
C LYS A 99 7.84 -17.47 2.69
N THR A 100 7.88 -16.13 2.57
CA THR A 100 8.40 -15.23 3.59
C THR A 100 7.60 -13.93 3.74
N PRO A 101 7.61 -13.30 4.94
CA PRO A 101 7.10 -11.94 5.18
C PRO A 101 7.65 -10.86 4.24
N THR A 102 8.86 -11.08 3.72
CA THR A 102 9.61 -10.14 2.88
C THR A 102 9.30 -10.26 1.39
N ASP A 103 8.54 -11.28 0.97
CA ASP A 103 8.21 -11.50 -0.43
C ASP A 103 7.45 -10.29 -1.00
N LYS A 104 7.83 -9.83 -2.20
CA LYS A 104 7.10 -8.79 -2.95
C LYS A 104 5.74 -9.36 -3.36
N SER A 105 4.75 -9.15 -2.52
CA SER A 105 3.42 -9.71 -2.69
C SER A 105 2.35 -8.70 -2.34
N CYS A 106 1.21 -8.82 -3.00
CA CYS A 106 -0.01 -8.18 -2.54
C CYS A 106 -1.12 -9.23 -2.40
N PHE A 107 -1.50 -9.53 -1.16
CA PHE A 107 -2.52 -10.53 -0.87
C PHE A 107 -3.67 -9.95 -0.06
N LEU A 108 -4.86 -10.45 -0.36
CA LEU A 108 -6.06 -10.21 0.41
C LEU A 108 -6.34 -11.45 1.27
N TYR A 109 -6.38 -11.26 2.57
CA TYR A 109 -6.66 -12.26 3.58
C TYR A 109 -8.08 -12.09 4.12
N ARG A 110 -8.71 -13.21 4.44
CA ARG A 110 -10.02 -13.29 5.10
C ARG A 110 -9.88 -14.02 6.43
N LYS A 111 -10.48 -13.49 7.50
CA LYS A 111 -10.55 -14.20 8.78
C LYS A 111 -11.52 -15.37 8.64
N LYS A 112 -11.10 -16.59 8.97
CA LYS A 112 -11.94 -17.80 8.80
C LYS A 112 -13.14 -17.82 9.75
N ASP A 113 -12.96 -17.35 10.99
CA ASP A 113 -14.05 -17.30 11.98
C ASP A 113 -15.09 -16.22 11.66
N CYS A 114 -14.70 -15.17 10.95
CA CYS A 114 -15.52 -13.99 10.66
C CYS A 114 -15.24 -13.50 9.24
N PRO A 115 -15.93 -14.03 8.22
CA PRO A 115 -15.60 -13.80 6.80
C PRO A 115 -15.82 -12.36 6.33
N LYS A 116 -16.40 -11.49 7.17
CA LYS A 116 -16.59 -10.05 6.92
C LYS A 116 -15.37 -9.19 7.25
N ILE A 117 -14.33 -9.78 7.83
CA ILE A 117 -13.07 -9.09 8.15
C ILE A 117 -12.06 -9.45 7.08
N LEU A 118 -11.60 -8.42 6.35
CA LEU A 118 -10.64 -8.55 5.26
C LEU A 118 -9.38 -7.74 5.57
N VAL A 119 -8.23 -8.28 5.20
CA VAL A 119 -6.94 -7.63 5.39
C VAL A 119 -6.13 -7.71 4.11
N CYS A 120 -5.81 -6.58 3.50
CA CYS A 120 -4.92 -6.49 2.36
C CYS A 120 -3.52 -6.14 2.84
N GLN A 121 -2.54 -6.99 2.53
CA GLN A 121 -1.13 -6.69 2.70
C GLN A 121 -0.53 -6.38 1.34
N CYS A 122 0.07 -5.21 1.19
CA CYS A 122 0.74 -4.78 -0.03
C CYS A 122 2.21 -4.50 0.31
N ASN A 123 3.07 -5.47 0.02
CA ASN A 123 4.52 -5.35 0.19
C ASN A 123 5.25 -5.05 -1.13
N ILE A 124 4.51 -4.96 -2.24
CA ILE A 124 5.01 -4.51 -3.53
C ILE A 124 4.96 -2.97 -3.61
N THR A 125 5.96 -2.39 -4.28
CA THR A 125 5.94 -0.97 -4.65
C THR A 125 4.95 -0.77 -5.79
N VAL A 126 3.80 -0.18 -5.49
CA VAL A 126 2.80 0.20 -6.50
C VAL A 126 3.09 1.61 -6.97
N THR A 127 3.36 1.77 -8.27
CA THR A 127 3.65 3.10 -8.84
C THR A 127 2.38 3.96 -8.85
N PRO A 128 2.50 5.30 -8.92
CA PRO A 128 1.34 6.19 -9.00
C PRO A 128 0.40 5.86 -10.16
N GLU A 129 0.93 5.42 -11.30
CA GLU A 129 0.17 5.04 -12.50
C GLU A 129 -0.68 3.78 -12.27
N GLN A 130 -0.18 2.85 -11.45
CA GLN A 130 -0.84 1.59 -11.11
C GLN A 130 -1.81 1.74 -9.94
N ALA A 131 -1.65 2.77 -9.10
CA ALA A 131 -2.46 2.95 -7.88
C ALA A 131 -3.97 3.05 -8.19
N PHE A 132 -4.35 3.73 -9.27
CA PHE A 132 -5.75 3.79 -9.69
C PHE A 132 -6.27 2.40 -10.08
N SER A 133 -5.53 1.70 -10.96
CA SER A 133 -5.86 0.35 -11.40
C SER A 133 -5.97 -0.62 -10.22
N PHE A 134 -5.09 -0.52 -9.23
CA PHE A 134 -5.17 -1.29 -7.99
C PHE A 134 -6.51 -1.09 -7.29
N THR A 135 -6.91 0.16 -7.08
CA THR A 135 -8.18 0.47 -6.40
C THR A 135 -9.39 0.00 -7.19
N GLU A 136 -9.37 0.10 -8.51
CA GLU A 136 -10.45 -0.39 -9.38
C GLU A 136 -10.57 -1.91 -9.38
N GLN A 137 -9.48 -2.65 -9.16
CA GLN A 137 -9.55 -4.11 -9.06
C GLN A 137 -10.01 -4.58 -7.68
N LEU A 138 -9.63 -3.86 -6.61
CA LEU A 138 -9.91 -4.30 -5.25
C LEU A 138 -11.29 -3.89 -4.74
N PHE A 139 -11.62 -2.60 -4.83
CA PHE A 139 -12.77 -2.02 -4.13
C PHE A 139 -14.12 -2.47 -4.71
N PRO A 140 -14.33 -2.55 -6.04
CA PRO A 140 -15.61 -2.99 -6.60
C PRO A 140 -16.01 -4.42 -6.25
N SER A 141 -15.03 -5.30 -5.99
CA SER A 141 -15.25 -6.69 -5.59
C SER A 141 -15.60 -6.85 -4.10
N ILE A 142 -15.58 -5.77 -3.32
CA ILE A 142 -15.87 -5.78 -1.88
C ILE A 142 -17.08 -4.88 -1.60
N ASN A 143 -18.00 -5.35 -0.78
CA ASN A 143 -19.11 -4.51 -0.31
C ASN A 143 -18.60 -3.58 0.80
N LEU A 144 -18.55 -2.28 0.51
CA LEU A 144 -17.98 -1.26 1.39
C LEU A 144 -19.00 -0.24 1.90
N GLU A 145 -20.30 -0.43 1.65
CA GLU A 145 -21.33 0.57 1.98
C GLU A 145 -21.32 0.96 3.46
N ASP A 146 -21.22 -0.04 4.33
CA ASP A 146 -21.15 0.11 5.79
C ASP A 146 -19.81 -0.35 6.39
N ALA A 147 -18.80 -0.60 5.55
CA ALA A 147 -17.50 -1.07 6.02
C ALA A 147 -16.65 0.06 6.61
N TYR A 148 -15.85 -0.30 7.62
CA TYR A 148 -14.77 0.52 8.15
C TYR A 148 -13.45 0.18 7.46
N VAL A 149 -12.85 1.14 6.76
CA VAL A 149 -11.57 0.97 6.06
C VAL A 149 -10.44 1.62 6.87
N SER A 150 -9.45 0.83 7.28
CA SER A 150 -8.22 1.34 7.92
C SER A 150 -7.04 1.18 6.97
N LEU A 151 -6.43 2.30 6.58
CA LEU A 151 -5.25 2.31 5.72
C LEU A 151 -4.02 2.58 6.59
N LEU A 152 -2.99 1.76 6.46
CA LEU A 152 -1.73 1.89 7.20
C LEU A 152 -0.59 2.03 6.20
N CYS A 153 0.22 3.06 6.35
CA CYS A 153 1.44 3.22 5.57
C CYS A 153 2.52 3.94 6.37
N SER A 154 3.74 3.95 5.83
CA SER A 154 4.86 4.72 6.37
C SER A 154 5.42 5.67 5.30
N ALA A 155 5.98 6.79 5.75
CA ALA A 155 6.69 7.75 4.92
C ALA A 155 7.97 8.21 5.64
N HIS A 156 8.94 8.72 4.89
CA HIS A 156 10.16 9.21 5.51
C HIS A 156 9.96 10.60 6.11
N THR A 157 10.60 10.92 7.23
CA THR A 157 10.48 12.22 7.90
C THR A 157 10.95 13.38 7.02
N SER A 158 11.84 13.14 6.04
CA SER A 158 12.24 14.16 5.04
C SER A 158 11.09 14.67 4.18
N GLU A 159 10.00 13.91 4.06
CA GLU A 159 8.79 14.34 3.34
C GLU A 159 7.86 15.19 4.22
N TYR A 160 8.12 15.22 5.54
CA TYR A 160 7.32 15.96 6.50
C TYR A 160 7.84 17.39 6.68
N LYS A 161 6.93 18.35 6.47
CA LYS A 161 7.14 19.78 6.65
C LYS A 161 6.47 20.19 7.96
N ALA A 162 7.25 20.70 8.89
CA ALA A 162 6.78 21.21 10.16
C ALA A 162 7.44 22.56 10.46
N ASP A 163 6.78 23.37 11.28
CA ASP A 163 7.33 24.63 11.78
C ASP A 163 8.45 24.38 12.82
N ILE A 164 8.39 23.23 13.49
CA ILE A 164 9.39 22.77 14.45
C ILE A 164 10.39 21.89 13.70
N PRO A 165 11.71 22.04 13.94
CA PRO A 165 12.71 21.14 13.39
C PRO A 165 12.40 19.67 13.70
N ILE A 166 12.57 18.80 12.72
CA ILE A 166 12.36 17.34 12.88
C ILE A 166 13.25 16.77 13.99
N SER A 167 14.42 17.39 14.25
CA SER A 167 15.33 17.01 15.34
C SER A 167 14.71 17.07 16.72
N ASP A 168 13.69 17.92 16.89
CA ASP A 168 13.03 18.15 18.18
C ASP A 168 11.77 17.30 18.32
N MET A 169 11.45 16.48 17.31
CA MET A 169 10.31 15.56 17.30
C MET A 169 10.73 14.16 17.73
N GLU A 170 9.88 13.48 18.50
CA GLU A 170 10.05 12.06 18.80
C GLU A 170 9.67 11.21 17.58
N VAL A 171 10.67 10.67 16.88
CA VAL A 171 10.51 9.77 15.73
C VAL A 171 10.63 8.30 16.21
N PRO A 172 9.79 7.36 15.71
CA PRO A 172 8.73 7.52 14.74
C PRO A 172 7.39 8.01 15.35
N PHE A 173 6.64 8.80 14.59
CA PHE A 173 5.33 9.32 15.03
C PHE A 173 4.22 9.05 13.99
N LEU A 174 2.98 8.94 14.49
CA LEU A 174 1.80 8.80 13.64
C LEU A 174 1.16 10.15 13.31
N ARG A 175 0.63 10.22 12.09
CA ARG A 175 -0.36 11.20 11.64
C ARG A 175 -1.52 10.50 10.97
N SER A 176 -2.66 11.19 10.88
CA SER A 176 -3.86 10.62 10.27
C SER A 176 -4.53 11.54 9.26
N LEU A 177 -5.27 10.92 8.34
CA LEU A 177 -6.28 11.53 7.50
C LEU A 177 -7.54 10.69 7.58
N ARG A 178 -8.70 11.27 7.27
CA ARG A 178 -9.98 10.55 7.29
C ARG A 178 -10.85 10.92 6.11
N SER A 179 -11.77 10.03 5.77
CA SER A 179 -12.90 10.38 4.93
C SER A 179 -13.92 11.22 5.70
N THR A 180 -14.76 11.96 4.97
CA THR A 180 -15.80 12.81 5.55
C THR A 180 -16.91 12.00 6.25
N LYS A 181 -17.14 10.74 5.82
CA LYS A 181 -18.15 9.87 6.45
C LYS A 181 -17.71 9.38 7.83
N TYR A 182 -16.40 9.34 8.12
CA TYR A 182 -15.92 8.99 9.45
C TYR A 182 -16.21 10.14 10.42
N LEU A 183 -17.10 9.94 11.39
CA LEU A 183 -17.51 10.98 12.35
C LEU A 183 -16.67 10.98 13.65
N GLY A 184 -15.82 9.98 13.85
CA GLY A 184 -14.96 9.89 15.03
C GLY A 184 -13.76 10.83 14.99
N THR A 185 -13.01 10.86 16.09
CA THR A 185 -11.67 11.46 16.12
C THR A 185 -10.65 10.33 15.91
N PRO A 186 -9.80 10.42 14.88
CA PRO A 186 -8.72 9.46 14.68
C PRO A 186 -7.79 9.41 15.88
N LEU A 187 -7.12 8.28 16.06
CA LEU A 187 -6.22 8.07 17.21
C LEU A 187 -4.98 8.96 17.19
N ALA A 188 -4.50 9.29 15.99
CA ALA A 188 -3.32 10.12 15.78
C ALA A 188 -3.72 11.53 15.32
N PRO A 189 -2.93 12.57 15.63
CA PRO A 189 -3.15 13.92 15.12
C PRO A 189 -3.26 13.95 13.60
N TYR A 190 -4.00 14.93 13.07
CA TYR A 190 -4.09 15.10 11.63
C TYR A 190 -2.74 15.47 11.02
N VAL A 191 -2.52 15.08 9.76
CA VAL A 191 -1.39 15.56 8.97
C VAL A 191 -1.43 17.10 8.89
N ASP A 192 -0.37 17.76 9.35
CA ASP A 192 -0.29 19.23 9.40
C ASP A 192 -0.20 19.80 7.98
N GLN A 193 -0.82 20.97 7.72
CA GLN A 193 -0.60 21.67 6.45
C GLN A 193 0.84 22.24 6.41
N PRO A 194 1.55 22.22 5.28
CA PRO A 194 1.10 21.91 3.91
C PRO A 194 1.46 20.49 3.45
N ASN A 195 1.54 19.51 4.36
CA ASN A 195 1.89 18.14 4.01
C ASN A 195 0.81 17.47 3.18
N ILE A 196 1.25 16.62 2.25
CA ILE A 196 0.38 15.79 1.42
C ILE A 196 0.78 14.33 1.59
N VAL A 197 -0.20 13.44 1.47
CA VAL A 197 0.04 12.00 1.39
C VAL A 197 -0.17 11.57 -0.05
N THR A 198 0.72 10.74 -0.58
CA THR A 198 0.75 10.34 -1.99
C THR A 198 0.71 8.82 -2.15
N GLY A 199 0.68 8.35 -3.40
CA GLY A 199 0.73 6.93 -3.76
C GLY A 199 -0.55 6.15 -3.46
N LEU A 200 -0.41 4.84 -3.36
CA LEU A 200 -1.52 3.91 -3.15
C LEU A 200 -2.41 4.24 -1.92
N PRO A 201 -1.86 4.57 -0.72
CA PRO A 201 -2.69 4.89 0.44
C PRO A 201 -3.59 6.12 0.20
N ALA A 202 -3.05 7.14 -0.48
CA ALA A 202 -3.82 8.34 -0.83
C ALA A 202 -4.91 8.03 -1.86
N GLN A 203 -4.61 7.19 -2.86
CA GLN A 203 -5.58 6.75 -3.86
C GLN A 203 -6.73 5.94 -3.22
N CYS A 204 -6.42 5.00 -2.32
CA CYS A 204 -7.40 4.25 -1.55
C CYS A 204 -8.29 5.16 -0.70
N LEU A 205 -7.71 6.14 0.01
CA LEU A 205 -8.48 7.10 0.81
C LEU A 205 -9.37 7.97 -0.07
N SER A 206 -8.87 8.41 -1.23
CA SER A 206 -9.61 9.22 -2.19
C SER A 206 -10.81 8.46 -2.76
N TYR A 207 -10.64 7.18 -3.11
CA TYR A 207 -11.75 6.31 -3.49
C TYR A 207 -12.81 6.25 -2.39
N CYS A 208 -12.40 6.05 -1.13
CA CYS A 208 -13.33 6.01 0.00
C CYS A 208 -14.06 7.35 0.21
N GLN A 209 -13.36 8.46 0.02
CA GLN A 209 -13.94 9.80 0.12
C GLN A 209 -15.02 10.03 -0.95
N VAL A 210 -14.74 9.69 -2.21
CA VAL A 210 -15.68 9.84 -3.33
C VAL A 210 -16.91 8.95 -3.15
N ASN A 211 -16.71 7.70 -2.75
CA ASN A 211 -17.77 6.72 -2.58
C ASN A 211 -18.47 6.78 -1.22
N LYS A 212 -18.15 7.78 -0.38
CA LYS A 212 -18.71 7.94 0.97
C LYS A 212 -18.60 6.64 1.77
N VAL A 213 -17.39 6.11 1.88
CA VAL A 213 -17.02 4.97 2.72
C VAL A 213 -16.32 5.50 3.97
N ILE A 214 -16.55 4.86 5.11
CA ILE A 214 -15.87 5.23 6.37
C ILE A 214 -14.41 4.79 6.26
N ALA A 215 -13.48 5.74 6.24
CA ALA A 215 -12.05 5.42 6.11
C ALA A 215 -11.17 6.31 6.97
N VAL A 216 -10.11 5.72 7.52
CA VAL A 216 -9.04 6.43 8.22
C VAL A 216 -7.69 5.92 7.73
N LEU A 217 -6.83 6.85 7.35
CA LEU A 217 -5.46 6.60 6.93
C LEU A 217 -4.51 7.00 8.06
N TYR A 218 -3.63 6.10 8.45
CA TYR A 218 -2.57 6.34 9.41
C TYR A 218 -1.22 6.25 8.70
N VAL A 219 -0.45 7.34 8.80
CA VAL A 219 0.89 7.47 8.23
C VAL A 219 1.89 7.51 9.36
N CYS A 220 2.81 6.56 9.39
CA CYS A 220 3.95 6.57 10.30
C CYS A 220 5.14 7.26 9.64
N TYR A 221 5.54 8.41 10.19
CA TYR A 221 6.76 9.09 9.75
C TYR A 221 7.95 8.54 10.53
N THR A 222 8.96 8.06 9.79
CA THR A 222 10.18 7.47 10.34
C THR A 222 11.42 8.04 9.64
N ASP A 223 12.53 8.14 10.36
CA ASP A 223 13.85 8.52 9.84
C ASP A 223 14.69 7.29 9.45
N SER A 224 14.19 6.09 9.73
CA SER A 224 14.82 4.86 9.32
C SER A 224 14.49 4.55 7.85
N ILE A 225 15.53 4.31 7.07
CA ILE A 225 15.42 3.79 5.70
C ILE A 225 15.01 2.31 5.72
N GLN A 226 15.30 1.61 6.82
CA GLN A 226 15.06 0.18 6.97
C GLN A 226 13.84 -0.11 7.83
N VAL A 227 13.27 -1.28 7.63
CA VAL A 227 12.20 -1.78 8.50
C VAL A 227 12.77 -2.06 9.88
N ASP A 228 12.25 -1.38 10.88
CA ASP A 228 12.68 -1.55 12.26
C ASP A 228 11.50 -1.81 13.20
N SER A 229 11.81 -2.32 14.38
CA SER A 229 10.80 -2.61 15.40
C SER A 229 10.08 -1.34 15.91
N PRO A 230 10.76 -0.21 16.15
CA PRO A 230 10.10 1.04 16.56
C PRO A 230 9.03 1.52 15.57
N THR A 231 9.31 1.55 14.26
CA THR A 231 8.34 2.00 13.24
C THR A 231 7.12 1.09 13.22
N MET A 232 7.32 -0.24 13.25
CA MET A 232 6.20 -1.19 13.33
C MET A 232 5.38 -1.00 14.62
N ARG A 233 6.03 -0.72 15.74
CA ARG A 233 5.36 -0.50 17.04
C ARG A 233 4.61 0.82 17.12
N CYS A 234 4.91 1.79 16.25
CA CYS A 234 4.19 3.06 16.19
C CYS A 234 2.68 2.85 15.94
N PHE A 235 2.29 1.76 15.26
CA PHE A 235 0.90 1.39 15.01
C PHE A 235 0.21 0.65 16.18
N LEU A 236 0.92 0.27 17.25
CA LEU A 236 0.33 -0.44 18.41
C LEU A 236 -0.93 0.22 18.99
N PRO A 237 -1.03 1.56 19.09
CA PRO A 237 -2.23 2.19 19.61
C PRO A 237 -3.51 1.77 18.84
N LEU A 238 -3.40 1.44 17.55
CA LEU A 238 -4.53 1.01 16.73
C LEU A 238 -5.17 -0.29 17.21
N ILE A 239 -4.39 -1.17 17.82
CA ILE A 239 -4.90 -2.43 18.41
C ILE A 239 -5.89 -2.14 19.55
N GLN A 240 -5.77 -0.99 20.20
CA GLN A 240 -6.66 -0.60 21.29
C GLN A 240 -7.88 0.18 20.80
N SER A 241 -7.91 0.58 19.52
CA SER A 241 -8.99 1.36 18.92
C SER A 241 -10.06 0.47 18.28
N THR A 242 -11.33 0.83 18.45
CA THR A 242 -12.45 0.17 17.75
C THR A 242 -12.47 0.61 16.28
N PRO A 243 -12.73 -0.30 15.33
CA PRO A 243 -13.16 -1.69 15.52
C PRO A 243 -12.01 -2.72 15.51
N ILE A 244 -10.75 -2.28 15.38
CA ILE A 244 -9.58 -3.17 15.28
C ILE A 244 -9.38 -4.00 16.55
N LYS A 245 -9.64 -3.40 17.72
CA LYS A 245 -9.58 -4.06 19.03
C LYS A 245 -10.38 -5.36 19.10
N ASP A 246 -11.52 -5.42 18.43
CA ASP A 246 -12.43 -6.57 18.49
C ASP A 246 -11.95 -7.72 17.59
N ILE A 247 -11.01 -7.44 16.68
CA ILE A 247 -10.45 -8.41 15.74
C ILE A 247 -9.13 -8.99 16.24
N VAL A 248 -8.35 -8.17 16.94
CA VAL A 248 -6.96 -8.49 17.32
C VAL A 248 -6.92 -9.45 18.48
N GLU A 249 -6.21 -10.55 18.28
CA GLU A 249 -5.90 -11.53 19.32
C GLU A 249 -4.52 -11.26 19.92
N LYS A 250 -4.34 -11.57 21.21
CA LYS A 250 -3.04 -11.39 21.87
C LYS A 250 -2.02 -12.38 21.30
N ASN A 251 -0.96 -11.85 20.69
CA ASN A 251 0.18 -12.65 20.25
C ASN A 251 1.30 -12.66 21.31
N PRO A 252 1.53 -13.79 22.01
CA PRO A 252 2.60 -13.89 23.01
C PRO A 252 4.02 -13.90 22.42
N LYS A 253 4.15 -14.11 21.09
CA LYS A 253 5.44 -14.14 20.38
C LYS A 253 5.66 -12.90 19.49
N ALA A 254 4.94 -11.81 19.75
CA ALA A 254 5.02 -10.61 18.92
C ALA A 254 6.46 -10.08 18.79
N ASP A 255 7.20 -10.03 19.89
CA ASP A 255 8.57 -9.51 19.90
C ASP A 255 9.56 -10.39 19.11
N GLU A 256 9.38 -11.71 19.16
CA GLU A 256 10.18 -12.66 18.39
C GLU A 256 9.88 -12.55 16.88
N MET A 257 8.60 -12.40 16.52
CA MET A 257 8.18 -12.17 15.14
C MET A 257 8.69 -10.85 14.58
N LEU A 258 8.59 -9.75 15.34
CA LEU A 258 9.14 -8.45 14.91
C LEU A 258 10.64 -8.54 14.63
N ARG A 259 11.40 -9.16 15.53
CA ARG A 259 12.85 -9.38 15.33
C ARG A 259 13.12 -10.20 14.08
N THR A 260 12.36 -11.29 13.87
CA THR A 260 12.51 -12.14 12.69
C THR A 260 12.25 -11.35 11.40
N ILE A 261 11.22 -10.50 11.37
CA ILE A 261 10.90 -9.66 10.20
C ILE A 261 12.03 -8.65 9.93
N VAL A 262 12.55 -7.99 10.96
CA VAL A 262 13.68 -7.05 10.83
C VAL A 262 14.94 -7.77 10.30
N ASP A 263 15.26 -8.94 10.86
CA ASP A 263 16.42 -9.74 10.46
C ASP A 263 16.32 -10.19 9.00
N LEU A 264 15.13 -10.59 8.54
CA LEU A 264 14.90 -10.95 7.14
C LEU A 264 15.10 -9.76 6.22
N HIS A 265 14.53 -8.60 6.54
CA HIS A 265 14.71 -7.38 5.74
C HIS A 265 16.17 -6.92 5.67
N THR A 266 16.95 -7.12 6.74
CA THR A 266 18.38 -6.77 6.77
C THR A 266 19.20 -7.71 5.89
N LYS A 267 18.91 -9.02 5.91
CA LYS A 267 19.64 -10.03 5.10
C LYS A 267 19.42 -9.89 3.59
N HIS A 268 18.26 -9.41 3.18
CA HIS A 268 17.96 -9.18 1.75
C HIS A 268 18.62 -7.91 1.18
N ASN A 269 19.31 -7.11 2.00
CA ASN A 269 19.92 -5.86 1.57
C ASN A 269 21.43 -6.05 1.35
N THR A 270 21.85 -6.02 0.08
CA THR A 270 23.24 -6.25 -0.34
C THR A 270 24.17 -5.04 -0.15
N LEU A 271 23.66 -3.90 0.34
CA LEU A 271 24.45 -2.68 0.56
C LEU A 271 25.42 -2.76 1.76
N TYR A 272 25.34 -3.82 2.57
CA TYR A 272 26.20 -4.03 3.74
C TYR A 272 26.94 -5.39 3.72
N LEU A 273 27.06 -6.04 2.56
CA LEU A 273 27.90 -7.22 2.35
C LEU A 273 29.24 -6.85 1.72
#